data_AF-A0A8C2HNI6-F1
#
_entry.id   AF-A0A8C2HNI6-F1
#
_cell.length_a   1.000
_cell.length_b   1.000
_cell.length_c   1.000
_cell.angle_alpha   90.00
_cell.angle_beta   90.00
_cell.angle_gamma   90.00
#
_symmetry.space_group_name_H-M   'P 1'
#
loop_
_entity.id
_entity.type
_entity.pdbx_description
1 polymer ?
#
loop_
_entity_poly.entity_id
_entity_poly.type
_entity_poly.pdbx_seq_one_letter_code
_entity_poly.pdbx_strand_id
1 'polypeptide(L)' 'MWEDDRNKLGGRWLMTLNKQQRHNDLDRYWMETLLCLIGESFDEASEDVCGAVVNVRPKGDKISIWTGNC' A
#
# COMPACT_ATOMS: atom_id res chain seq x y z
N MET A 1 -9.54 -6.52 -6.31
CA MET A 1 -8.76 -6.26 -7.54
C MET A 1 -9.22 -4.92 -8.13
N TRP A 2 -8.60 -4.40 -9.20
CA TRP A 2 -8.95 -3.06 -9.74
C TRP A 2 -10.39 -2.99 -10.29
N GLU A 3 -10.97 -4.14 -10.58
CA GLU A 3 -12.35 -4.33 -11.03
C GLU A 3 -13.39 -4.15 -9.91
N ASP A 4 -12.97 -4.16 -8.64
CA ASP A 4 -13.87 -4.00 -7.50
C ASP A 4 -14.51 -2.61 -7.49
N ASP A 5 -15.79 -2.52 -7.13
CA ASP A 5 -16.53 -1.26 -7.09
C ASP A 5 -15.87 -0.20 -6.19
N ARG A 6 -15.18 -0.63 -5.12
CA ARG A 6 -14.44 0.28 -4.25
C ARG A 6 -13.10 0.73 -4.81
N ASN A 7 -12.53 0.05 -5.81
CA ASN A 7 -11.21 0.37 -6.36
C ASN A 7 -11.27 1.00 -7.76
N LYS A 8 -12.33 0.74 -8.54
CA LYS A 8 -12.39 1.05 -9.98
C LYS A 8 -12.36 2.55 -10.32
N LEU A 9 -12.79 3.41 -9.39
CA LEU A 9 -12.72 4.88 -9.48
C LEU A 9 -11.62 5.47 -8.59
N GLY A 10 -10.77 4.60 -8.05
CA GLY A 10 -9.76 4.96 -7.10
C GLY A 10 -8.36 5.00 -7.69
N GLY A 11 -7.39 4.94 -6.80
CA GLY A 11 -5.98 4.92 -7.15
C GLY A 11 -5.15 4.20 -6.12
N ARG A 12 -3.82 4.29 -6.27
CA ARG A 12 -2.90 3.81 -5.25
C ARG A 12 -1.73 4.75 -5.06
N TRP A 13 -1.39 5.01 -3.81
CA TRP A 13 -0.10 5.56 -3.44
C TRP A 13 0.95 4.48 -3.60
N LEU A 14 2.03 4.78 -4.33
CA LEU A 14 3.03 3.78 -4.70
C LEU A 14 4.42 4.16 -4.17
N MET A 15 4.95 3.36 -3.26
CA MET A 15 6.35 3.38 -2.86
C MET A 15 7.11 2.29 -3.62
N THR A 16 8.21 2.66 -4.27
CA THR A 16 9.10 1.71 -4.96
C THR A 16 10.43 1.60 -4.20
N LEU A 17 10.85 0.39 -3.90
CA LEU A 17 12.12 0.07 -3.26
C LEU A 17 13.09 -0.49 -4.30
N ASN A 18 14.35 -0.09 -4.21
CA ASN A 18 15.41 -0.75 -4.98
C ASN A 18 15.77 -2.11 -4.36
N LYS A 19 16.59 -2.92 -5.05
CA LYS A 19 16.93 -4.27 -4.59
C LYS A 19 17.68 -4.27 -3.25
N GLN A 20 18.52 -3.27 -3.02
CA GLN A 20 19.36 -3.16 -1.82
C GLN A 20 18.51 -2.94 -0.56
N GLN A 21 17.34 -2.32 -0.71
CA GLN A 21 16.42 -2.06 0.39
C GLN A 21 15.60 -3.28 0.82
N ARG A 22 15.53 -4.36 0.03
CA ARG A 22 14.67 -5.52 0.35
C ARG A 22 14.94 -6.08 1.74
N HIS A 23 16.20 -6.35 2.06
CA HIS A 23 16.55 -7.05 3.29
C HIS A 23 16.44 -6.18 4.55
N ASN A 24 16.56 -4.86 4.41
CA ASN A 24 16.62 -3.95 5.55
C ASN A 24 15.31 -3.18 5.78
N ASP A 25 14.56 -2.92 4.70
CA ASP A 25 13.45 -1.97 4.72
C ASP A 25 12.10 -2.57 4.35
N LEU A 26 12.05 -3.60 3.50
CA LEU A 26 10.77 -4.09 2.96
C LEU A 26 9.83 -4.55 4.07
N ASP A 27 10.31 -5.42 4.96
CA ASP A 27 9.48 -5.97 6.04
C ASP A 27 9.08 -4.90 7.04
N ARG A 28 9.97 -3.95 7.32
CA ARG A 28 9.68 -2.81 8.19
C ARG A 28 8.59 -1.93 7.59
N TYR A 29 8.74 -1.48 6.35
CA TYR A 29 7.72 -0.65 5.70
C TYR A 29 6.40 -1.38 5.51
N TRP A 30 6.45 -2.69 5.24
CA TRP A 30 5.24 -3.48 5.14
C TRP A 30 4.53 -3.61 6.49
N MET A 31 5.26 -3.86 7.57
CA MET A 31 4.71 -3.89 8.93
C MET A 31 4.08 -2.54 9.30
N GLU A 32 4.79 -1.42 9.11
CA GLU A 32 4.25 -0.08 9.38
C GLU A 32 3.00 0.20 8.55
N THR A 33 2.98 -0.22 7.28
CA THR A 33 1.79 -0.09 6.43
C THR A 33 0.60 -0.86 7.00
N LEU A 34 0.82 -2.11 7.43
CA LEU A 34 -0.23 -2.91 8.05
C LEU A 34 -0.75 -2.26 9.34
N LEU A 35 0.16 -1.76 10.19
CA LEU A 35 -0.20 -1.06 11.43
C LEU A 35 -1.00 0.21 11.16
N CYS A 36 -0.65 0.99 10.14
CA CYS A 36 -1.43 2.16 9.74
C CYS A 36 -2.85 1.79 9.28
N LEU A 37 -3.00 0.66 8.56
CA LEU A 37 -4.31 0.20 8.09
C LEU A 37 -5.19 -0.25 9.26
N ILE A 38 -4.70 -1.17 10.11
CA ILE A 38 -5.52 -1.69 11.22
C ILE A 38 -5.70 -0.67 12.36
N GLY A 39 -4.81 0.33 12.44
CA GLY A 39 -4.88 1.41 13.41
C GLY A 39 -5.77 2.57 12.97
N GLU A 40 -6.31 2.53 11.75
CA GLU A 40 -7.09 3.64 11.17
C GLU A 40 -6.32 4.97 11.25
N SER A 41 -5.02 4.93 10.93
CA SER A 41 -4.08 6.04 11.19
C SER A 41 -4.20 7.21 10.21
N PHE A 42 -5.25 7.26 9.38
CA PHE A 42 -5.48 8.30 8.38
C PHE A 42 -6.66 9.22 8.77
N ASP A 43 -7.08 9.21 10.03
CA ASP A 43 -8.22 9.97 10.55
C ASP A 43 -9.48 9.71 9.70
N GLU A 44 -10.22 10.76 9.32
CA GLU A 44 -11.43 10.68 8.48
C GLU A 44 -11.16 10.06 7.11
N ALA A 45 -9.93 10.15 6.59
CA ALA A 45 -9.57 9.57 5.29
C ALA A 45 -9.41 8.05 5.34
N SER A 46 -9.44 7.42 6.53
CA SER A 46 -9.35 5.96 6.66
C SER A 46 -10.55 5.26 6.02
N GLU A 47 -11.71 5.92 5.94
CA GLU A 47 -12.91 5.41 5.24
C GLU A 47 -12.68 5.21 3.74
N ASP A 48 -11.78 5.98 3.14
CA ASP A 48 -11.43 5.89 1.72
C ASP A 48 -10.38 4.80 1.44
N VAL A 49 -9.72 4.25 2.47
CA VAL A 49 -8.68 3.23 2.31
C VAL A 49 -9.31 1.88 1.98
N CYS A 50 -8.93 1.33 0.83
CA CYS A 50 -9.41 0.02 0.38
C CYS A 50 -8.50 -1.14 0.82
N GLY A 51 -7.22 -0.86 1.04
CA GLY A 51 -6.25 -1.84 1.51
C GLY A 51 -4.83 -1.57 1.01
N ALA A 52 -3.92 -2.50 1.26
CA ALA A 52 -2.52 -2.38 0.85
C ALA A 52 -2.02 -3.63 0.12
N VAL A 53 -1.02 -3.45 -0.73
CA VAL A 53 -0.41 -4.51 -1.54
C VAL A 53 1.09 -4.38 -1.49
N VAL A 54 1.78 -5.49 -1.20
CA VAL A 54 3.21 -5.64 -1.44
C VAL A 54 3.46 -6.48 -2.69
N ASN A 55 4.32 -6.00 -3.58
CA ASN A 55 4.76 -6.72 -4.77
C ASN A 55 6.26 -6.97 -4.70
N VAL A 56 6.63 -8.22 -4.42
CA VAL A 56 8.03 -8.65 -4.44
C VAL A 56 8.45 -8.95 -5.89
N ARG A 57 9.45 -8.25 -6.43
CA ARG A 57 9.86 -8.41 -7.84
C ARG A 57 11.38 -8.35 -8.02
N PRO A 58 11.96 -9.06 -9.00
CA PRO A 58 13.42 -9.05 -9.20
C PRO A 58 14.01 -7.68 -9.51
N LYS A 59 13.25 -6.75 -10.10
CA LYS A 59 13.71 -5.40 -10.48
C LYS A 59 13.57 -4.34 -9.38
N GLY A 60 12.93 -4.68 -8.26
CA GLY A 60 12.61 -3.75 -7.19
C GLY A 60 11.20 -4.00 -6.66
N ASP A 61 11.03 -3.84 -5.35
CA ASP A 61 9.77 -4.11 -4.67
C ASP A 61 8.88 -2.90 -4.66
N LYS A 62 7.59 -3.13 -4.47
CA LYS A 62 6.60 -2.07 -4.38
C LYS A 62 5.70 -2.31 -3.18
N ILE A 63 5.43 -1.27 -2.42
CA ILE A 63 4.34 -1.22 -1.45
C ILE A 63 3.35 -0.18 -1.95
N SER A 64 2.07 -0.49 -1.90
CA SER A 64 1.03 0.45 -2.29
C SER A 64 -0.18 0.40 -1.37
N ILE A 65 -0.75 1.56 -1.07
CA ILE A 65 -2.04 1.72 -0.38
C ILE A 65 -3.06 2.17 -1.43
N TRP A 66 -4.18 1.47 -1.52
CA TRP A 66 -5.28 1.75 -2.44
C TRP A 66 -6.33 2.61 -1.76
N THR A 67 -6.83 3.61 -2.47
CA THR A 67 -7.92 4.49 -2.02
C THR A 67 -9.03 4.47 -3.05
N GLY A 68 -10.29 4.61 -2.61
CA GLY A 68 -11.46 4.41 -3.48
C GLY A 68 -11.91 5.59 -4.31
N ASN A 69 -11.35 6.78 -4.05
CA ASN A 69 -11.72 8.03 -4.72
C ASN A 69 -10.46 8.79 -5.15
N CYS A 70 -10.38 9.22 -6.41
CA CYS A 70 -9.23 9.97 -6.96
C CYS A 70 -9.67 11.24 -7.69
#